data_AF-H1SD28-F1
#
_entry.id   AF-H1SD28-F1
#
_cell.length_a   1.000
_cell.length_b   1.000
_cell.length_c   1.000
_cell.angle_alpha   90.00
_cell.angle_beta   90.00
_cell.angle_gamma   90.00
#
_symmetry.space_group_name_H-M   'P 1'
#
loop_
_entity.id
_entity.type
_entity.pdbx_description
1 polymer ?
#
loop_
_entity_poly.entity_id
_entity_poly.type
_entity_poly.pdbx_seq_one_letter_code
_entity_poly.pdbx_strand_id
1 'polypeptide(L)'
;MVVAGYLVASLSIAGLFIDDAFLRTRGSEVWFKTDGTVIRGFLGSPSAKPQGCLADPSALAKEFKFTIAEATTLCNAFEDKSIQRLIARAIHAQRLAAGVLGGLAALLTLVCALRLKAAAEARELHDELHLEGRAPNQ
;
A
#
# COMPACT_ATOMS: atom_id res chain seq x y z
N MET A 1 -23.11 1.80 -13.40
CA MET A 1 -22.43 0.55 -12.96
C MET A 1 -20.97 0.44 -13.38
N VAL A 2 -20.50 1.14 -14.41
CA VAL A 2 -19.12 1.00 -14.93
C VAL A 2 -18.04 1.54 -13.98
N VAL A 3 -18.33 2.57 -13.19
CA VAL A 3 -17.33 3.26 -12.34
C VAL A 3 -16.84 2.41 -11.16
N ALA A 4 -17.67 1.52 -10.62
CA ALA A 4 -17.30 0.68 -9.47
C ALA A 4 -16.31 -0.45 -9.85
N GLY A 5 -16.37 -0.95 -11.09
CA GLY A 5 -15.45 -1.99 -11.56
C GLY A 5 -14.00 -1.50 -11.70
N TYR A 6 -13.80 -0.23 -12.07
CA TYR A 6 -12.46 0.35 -12.23
C TYR A 6 -11.73 0.57 -10.89
N LEU A 7 -12.46 0.83 -9.81
CA LEU A 7 -11.87 1.03 -8.47
C LEU A 7 -11.37 -0.28 -7.85
N VAL A 8 -12.04 -1.39 -8.11
CA VAL A 8 -11.61 -2.72 -7.61
C VAL A 8 -10.42 -3.23 -8.43
N ALA A 9 -10.42 -3.01 -9.75
CA ALA A 9 -9.31 -3.40 -10.60
C ALA A 9 -8.02 -2.60 -10.30
N SER A 10 -8.12 -1.31 -9.98
CA SER A 10 -6.94 -0.47 -9.70
C SER A 10 -6.25 -0.80 -8.37
N LEU A 11 -7.01 -1.17 -7.32
CA LEU A 11 -6.42 -1.58 -6.04
C LEU A 11 -5.68 -2.92 -6.12
N SER A 12 -6.12 -3.87 -6.94
CA SER A 12 -5.43 -5.15 -7.13
C SER A 12 -4.10 -5.00 -7.88
N ILE A 13 -3.99 -4.01 -8.77
CA ILE A 13 -2.78 -3.80 -9.57
C ILE A 13 -1.65 -3.21 -8.71
N ALA A 14 -1.96 -2.37 -7.70
CA ALA A 14 -0.94 -1.78 -6.83
C ALA A 14 -0.16 -2.82 -5.99
N GLY A 15 -0.80 -3.95 -5.63
CA GLY A 15 -0.14 -5.03 -4.89
C GLY A 15 0.86 -5.86 -5.70
N LEU A 16 0.77 -5.81 -7.05
CA LEU A 16 1.62 -6.58 -7.95
C LEU A 16 3.00 -5.94 -8.18
N PHE A 17 3.16 -4.64 -7.88
CA PHE A 17 4.40 -3.87 -8.13
C PHE A 17 5.19 -3.52 -6.86
N ILE A 18 4.97 -4.25 -5.77
CA ILE A 18 5.82 -4.11 -4.58
C ILE A 18 7.11 -4.90 -4.84
N ASP A 19 8.08 -4.21 -5.41
CA ASP A 19 9.47 -4.67 -5.56
C ASP A 19 10.41 -4.04 -4.52
N ASP A 20 9.94 -2.98 -3.86
CA ASP A 20 10.65 -2.33 -2.75
C ASP A 20 10.14 -2.85 -1.40
N ALA A 21 11.06 -3.30 -0.54
CA ALA A 21 10.77 -3.57 0.85
C ALA A 21 10.69 -2.26 1.65
N PHE A 22 9.54 -2.02 2.27
CA PHE A 22 9.41 -0.95 3.27
C PHE A 22 9.94 -1.41 4.62
N LEU A 23 10.92 -0.68 5.15
CA LEU A 23 11.58 -0.97 6.42
C LEU A 23 11.58 0.28 7.30
N ARG A 24 11.61 0.06 8.61
CA ARG A 24 11.73 1.12 9.62
C ARG A 24 12.96 0.86 10.47
N THR A 25 13.79 1.88 10.66
CA THR A 25 14.91 1.78 11.59
C THR A 25 14.40 1.75 13.04
N ARG A 26 15.14 1.10 13.95
CA ARG A 26 14.68 0.90 15.33
C ARG A 26 14.99 2.09 16.24
N GLY A 27 16.13 2.75 16.02
CA GLY A 27 16.60 3.87 16.82
C GLY A 27 16.03 5.20 16.35
N SER A 28 16.18 5.51 15.05
CA SER A 28 15.67 6.78 14.50
C SER A 28 14.20 6.73 14.07
N GLU A 29 13.60 5.54 14.05
CA GLU A 29 12.21 5.31 13.65
C GLU A 29 11.87 5.76 12.21
N VAL A 30 12.89 5.97 11.38
CA VAL A 30 12.74 6.47 10.01
C VAL A 30 12.30 5.36 9.08
N TRP A 31 11.29 5.67 8.26
CA TRP A 31 10.83 4.80 7.20
C TRP A 31 11.64 5.00 5.93
N PHE A 32 12.08 3.89 5.34
CA PHE A 32 12.78 3.86 4.05
C PHE A 32 12.32 2.65 3.23
N LYS A 33 12.63 2.71 1.94
CA LYS A 33 12.34 1.65 0.97
C LYS A 33 13.65 1.14 0.42
N THR A 34 13.73 -0.16 0.10
CA THR A 34 14.90 -0.72 -0.55
C THR A 34 14.57 -1.95 -1.38
N ASP A 35 15.22 -2.05 -2.54
CA ASP A 35 15.19 -3.20 -3.45
C ASP A 35 16.39 -4.16 -3.23
N GLY A 36 17.24 -3.88 -2.24
CA GLY A 36 18.46 -4.63 -1.97
C GLY A 36 19.69 -4.14 -2.75
N THR A 37 19.52 -3.11 -3.57
CA THR A 37 20.59 -2.44 -4.32
C THR A 37 20.63 -0.93 -4.09
N VAL A 38 19.50 -0.32 -3.73
CA VAL A 38 19.34 1.12 -3.48
C VAL A 38 18.50 1.30 -2.22
N ILE A 39 18.84 2.34 -1.44
CA ILE A 39 18.05 2.82 -0.31
C ILE A 39 17.31 4.08 -0.80
N ARG A 40 15.99 4.14 -0.62
CA ARG A 40 15.15 5.26 -1.04
C ARG A 40 14.36 5.76 0.15
N GLY A 41 14.20 7.07 0.26
CA GLY A 41 13.35 7.70 1.25
C GLY A 41 11.89 7.30 1.01
N PHE A 42 11.10 7.25 2.08
CA PHE A 42 9.69 6.89 1.98
C PHE A 42 8.89 7.77 1.00
N LEU A 43 9.24 9.07 0.92
CA LEU A 43 8.59 10.09 0.09
C LEU A 43 9.24 10.31 -1.30
N GLY A 44 10.14 9.43 -1.75
CA GLY A 44 10.72 9.46 -3.10
C GLY A 44 12.07 10.17 -3.25
N SER A 45 12.49 10.95 -2.26
CA SER A 45 13.87 11.47 -2.12
C SER A 45 14.19 11.58 -0.62
N PRO A 46 15.42 11.29 -0.15
CA PRO A 46 16.65 10.99 -0.91
C PRO A 46 16.79 9.53 -1.39
N SER A 47 17.68 9.27 -2.35
CA SER A 47 18.04 7.92 -2.80
C SER A 47 19.55 7.73 -2.86
N ALA A 48 20.06 6.65 -2.27
CA ALA A 48 21.48 6.36 -2.21
C ALA A 48 21.77 4.90 -2.56
N LYS A 49 22.88 4.67 -3.27
CA LYS A 49 23.44 3.33 -3.43
C LYS A 49 24.30 3.04 -2.20
N PRO A 50 24.07 1.93 -1.48
CA PRO A 50 24.89 1.54 -0.34
C PRO A 50 26.28 1.02 -0.77
N GLN A 51 26.54 0.83 -2.07
CA GLN A 51 27.86 0.51 -2.61
C GLN A 51 28.86 1.63 -2.24
N GLY A 52 29.87 1.29 -1.43
CA GLY A 52 30.85 2.26 -0.93
C GLY A 52 30.42 3.02 0.32
N CYS A 53 29.25 2.73 0.90
CA CYS A 53 28.80 3.38 2.14
C CYS A 53 29.75 3.15 3.32
N LEU A 54 30.49 2.03 3.37
CA LEU A 54 31.46 1.79 4.43
C LEU A 54 32.60 2.82 4.47
N ALA A 55 32.89 3.47 3.34
CA ALA A 55 33.88 4.54 3.29
C ALA A 55 33.38 5.83 3.97
N ASP A 56 32.07 6.09 3.94
CA ASP A 56 31.45 7.24 4.61
C ASP A 56 30.00 6.97 5.06
N PRO A 57 29.80 6.27 6.19
CA PRO A 57 28.47 6.02 6.75
C PRO A 57 27.82 7.32 7.27
N SER A 58 28.59 8.39 7.48
CA SER A 58 28.08 9.66 8.01
C SER A 58 27.24 10.42 6.98
N ALA A 59 27.60 10.33 5.70
CA ALA A 59 26.81 10.87 4.60
C ALA A 59 25.41 10.25 4.57
N LEU A 60 25.33 8.91 4.63
CA LEU A 60 24.06 8.19 4.64
C LEU A 60 23.22 8.52 5.89
N ALA A 61 23.86 8.58 7.06
CA ALA A 61 23.21 8.96 8.31
C ALA A 61 22.59 10.36 8.23
N LYS A 62 23.33 11.33 7.68
CA LYS A 62 22.87 12.72 7.54
C LYS A 62 21.73 12.88 6.55
N GLU A 63 21.83 12.18 5.42
CA GLU A 63 20.87 12.26 4.32
C GLU A 63 19.54 11.61 4.68
N PHE A 64 19.57 10.42 5.28
CA PHE A 64 18.37 9.67 5.66
C PHE A 64 17.93 9.90 7.11
N LYS A 65 18.63 10.77 7.86
CA LYS A 65 18.38 11.00 9.29
C LYS A 65 18.49 9.73 10.14
N PHE A 66 19.38 8.83 9.75
CA PHE A 66 19.73 7.67 10.57
C PHE A 66 20.74 8.06 11.65
N THR A 67 20.83 7.26 12.69
CA THR A 67 22.01 7.30 13.55
C THR A 67 23.23 6.73 12.80
N ILE A 68 24.44 7.12 13.20
CA ILE A 68 25.67 6.58 12.58
C ILE A 68 25.71 5.05 12.74
N ALA A 69 25.31 4.53 13.90
CA ALA A 69 25.28 3.09 14.15
C ALA A 69 24.31 2.35 13.19
N GLU A 70 23.13 2.92 12.92
CA GLU A 70 22.18 2.36 11.98
C GLU A 70 22.70 2.40 10.54
N ALA A 71 23.29 3.52 10.13
CA ALA A 71 23.90 3.64 8.81
C ALA A 71 25.00 2.60 8.61
N THR A 72 25.92 2.46 9.57
CA THR A 72 26.98 1.43 9.53
C THR A 72 26.40 0.01 9.48
N THR A 73 25.39 -0.27 10.30
CA THR A 73 24.73 -1.59 10.32
C THR A 73 24.06 -1.90 8.98
N LEU A 74 23.38 -0.92 8.38
CA LEU A 74 22.80 -1.07 7.05
C LEU A 74 23.89 -1.40 6.04
N CYS A 75 25.00 -0.67 6.05
CA CYS A 75 26.03 -0.79 5.05
C CYS A 75 26.79 -2.12 5.14
N ASN A 76 27.05 -2.61 6.36
CA ASN A 76 27.51 -3.99 6.59
C ASN A 76 26.50 -5.02 6.04
N ALA A 77 25.20 -4.83 6.31
CA ALA A 77 24.16 -5.76 5.86
C ALA A 77 24.01 -5.82 4.32
N PHE A 78 24.30 -4.70 3.64
CA PHE A 78 24.34 -4.65 2.17
C PHE A 78 25.59 -5.33 1.60
N GLU A 79 26.76 -5.16 2.22
CA GLU A 79 27.99 -5.81 1.78
C GLU A 79 27.91 -7.34 1.93
N ASP A 80 27.41 -7.81 3.08
CA ASP A 80 27.25 -9.24 3.38
C ASP A 80 26.15 -9.92 2.56
N LYS A 81 25.39 -9.17 1.75
CA LYS A 81 24.15 -9.59 1.07
C LYS A 81 23.10 -10.18 2.02
N SER A 82 23.29 -10.06 3.33
CA SER A 82 22.41 -10.63 4.35
C SER A 82 21.05 -9.94 4.31
N ILE A 83 21.02 -8.66 3.93
CA ILE A 83 19.81 -7.87 3.79
C ILE A 83 18.87 -8.40 2.69
N GLN A 84 19.39 -9.06 1.65
CA GLN A 84 18.56 -9.60 0.57
C GLN A 84 17.55 -10.64 1.07
N ARG A 85 17.95 -11.47 2.05
CA ARG A 85 17.05 -12.45 2.68
C ARG A 85 15.98 -11.80 3.56
N LEU A 86 16.26 -10.64 4.14
CA LEU A 86 15.26 -9.84 4.84
C LEU A 86 14.28 -9.20 3.86
N ILE A 87 14.81 -8.60 2.78
CA ILE A 87 14.03 -7.91 1.75
C ILE A 87 13.07 -8.89 1.05
N ALA A 88 13.55 -10.06 0.64
CA ALA A 88 12.71 -11.09 0.03
C ALA A 88 11.55 -11.53 0.94
N ARG A 89 11.83 -11.71 2.25
CA ARG A 89 10.80 -12.05 3.24
C ARG A 89 9.82 -10.89 3.47
N ALA A 90 10.32 -9.66 3.56
CA ALA A 90 9.51 -8.47 3.76
C ALA A 90 8.57 -8.24 2.56
N ILE A 91 9.07 -8.33 1.33
CA ILE A 91 8.27 -8.23 0.10
C ILE A 91 7.19 -9.30 0.07
N HIS A 92 7.54 -10.55 0.40
CA HIS A 92 6.57 -11.64 0.43
C HIS A 92 5.45 -11.38 1.44
N ALA A 93 5.80 -10.95 2.65
CA ALA A 93 4.81 -10.59 3.68
C ALA A 93 3.94 -9.39 3.25
N GLN A 94 4.54 -8.37 2.61
CA GLN A 94 3.83 -7.20 2.10
C GLN A 94 2.86 -7.56 0.99
N ARG A 95 3.23 -8.46 0.09
CA ARG A 95 2.31 -8.98 -0.96
C ARG A 95 1.14 -9.74 -0.36
N LEU A 96 1.37 -10.59 0.64
CA LEU A 96 0.28 -11.30 1.32
C LEU A 96 -0.66 -10.32 2.04
N ALA A 97 -0.12 -9.35 2.78
CA ALA A 97 -0.91 -8.35 3.47
C ALA A 97 -1.71 -7.47 2.50
N ALA A 98 -1.10 -7.03 1.39
CA ALA A 98 -1.77 -6.29 0.33
C ALA A 98 -2.89 -7.12 -0.33
N GLY A 99 -2.67 -8.42 -0.55
CA GLY A 99 -3.69 -9.32 -1.07
C GLY A 99 -4.91 -9.43 -0.15
N VAL A 100 -4.70 -9.58 1.16
CA VAL A 100 -5.78 -9.64 2.16
C VAL A 100 -6.56 -8.33 2.22
N LEU A 101 -5.86 -7.19 2.29
CA LEU A 101 -6.49 -5.87 2.33
C LEU A 101 -7.25 -5.57 1.02
N GLY A 102 -6.68 -5.93 -0.12
CA GLY A 102 -7.33 -5.80 -1.43
C GLY A 102 -8.60 -6.64 -1.53
N GLY A 103 -8.55 -7.90 -1.04
CA GLY A 103 -9.73 -8.78 -0.99
C GLY A 103 -10.83 -8.24 -0.09
N LEU A 104 -10.48 -7.71 1.08
CA LEU A 104 -11.45 -7.09 2.00
C LEU A 104 -12.10 -5.85 1.38
N ALA A 105 -11.31 -4.98 0.75
CA ALA A 105 -11.83 -3.80 0.05
C ALA A 105 -12.80 -4.19 -1.07
N ALA A 106 -12.46 -5.20 -1.87
CA ALA A 106 -13.34 -5.72 -2.91
C ALA A 106 -14.68 -6.23 -2.34
N LEU A 107 -14.65 -7.00 -1.25
CA LEU A 107 -15.85 -7.46 -0.54
C LEU A 107 -16.72 -6.29 -0.05
N LEU A 108 -16.11 -5.27 0.56
CA LEU A 108 -16.84 -4.08 1.01
C LEU A 108 -17.48 -3.32 -0.15
N THR A 109 -16.77 -3.15 -1.26
CA THR A 109 -17.33 -2.50 -2.45
C THR A 109 -18.51 -3.29 -3.04
N LEU A 110 -18.43 -4.62 -3.05
CA LEU A 110 -19.50 -5.49 -3.51
C LEU A 110 -20.74 -5.37 -2.62
N VAL A 111 -20.57 -5.41 -1.30
CA VAL A 111 -21.66 -5.24 -0.33
C VAL A 111 -22.32 -3.87 -0.49
N CYS A 112 -21.52 -2.80 -0.61
CA CYS A 112 -22.04 -1.45 -0.86
C CYS A 112 -22.83 -1.37 -2.17
N ALA A 113 -22.34 -1.98 -3.25
CA ALA A 113 -23.03 -1.99 -4.54
C ALA A 113 -24.39 -2.72 -4.46
N LEU A 114 -24.45 -3.85 -3.76
CA LEU A 114 -25.70 -4.60 -3.54
C LEU A 114 -26.71 -3.78 -2.73
N ARG A 115 -26.25 -3.10 -1.67
CA ARG A 115 -27.11 -2.23 -0.84
C ARG A 115 -27.68 -1.05 -1.62
N LEU A 116 -26.87 -0.42 -2.48
CA LEU A 116 -27.32 0.67 -3.34
C LEU A 116 -28.36 0.21 -4.37
N LYS A 117 -28.17 -0.98 -4.95
CA LYS A 117 -29.13 -1.55 -5.91
C LYS A 117 -30.48 -1.86 -5.23
N ALA A 118 -30.44 -2.49 -4.06
CA ALA A 118 -31.64 -2.77 -3.28
C ALA A 118 -32.37 -1.47 -2.86
N ALA A 119 -31.63 -0.41 -2.51
CA ALA A 119 -32.22 0.89 -2.18
C ALA A 119 -32.84 1.60 -3.39
N ALA A 120 -32.31 1.38 -4.59
CA ALA A 120 -32.90 1.92 -5.82
C ALA A 120 -34.21 1.21 -6.17
N GLU A 121 -34.23 -0.13 -6.11
CA GLU A 121 -35.43 -0.94 -6.36
C GLU A 121 -36.54 -0.64 -5.32
N ALA A 122 -36.18 -0.40 -4.05
CA ALA A 122 -37.15 -0.03 -3.03
C ALA A 122 -37.76 1.38 -3.23
N ARG A 123 -37.01 2.31 -3.85
CA ARG A 123 -37.53 3.65 -4.18
C ARG A 123 -38.50 3.59 -5.34
N GLU A 124 -38.21 2.76 -6.34
CA GLU A 124 -39.09 2.56 -7.50
C GLU A 124 -40.48 2.02 -7.06
N LEU A 125 -40.51 1.00 -6.19
CA LEU A 125 -41.78 0.53 -5.61
C LEU A 125 -42.48 1.57 -4.73
N HIS A 126 -41.72 2.41 -4.02
CA HIS A 126 -42.33 3.46 -3.18
C HIS A 126 -43.00 4.53 -4.04
N ASP A 127 -42.39 4.93 -5.15
CA ASP A 127 -42.92 5.93 -6.07
C ASP A 127 -44.17 5.40 -6.83
N GLU A 128 -44.20 4.12 -7.24
CA GLU A 128 -45.41 3.51 -7.83
C GLU A 128 -46.60 3.50 -6.86
N LEU A 129 -46.40 3.05 -5.62
CA LEU A 129 -47.46 3.02 -4.60
C LEU A 129 -47.96 4.42 -4.23
N HIS A 130 -47.08 5.43 -4.24
CA HIS A 130 -47.47 6.82 -3.97
C HIS A 130 -48.27 7.45 -5.12
N LEU A 131 -48.05 7.00 -6.35
CA LEU A 131 -48.82 7.43 -7.51
C LEU A 131 -50.20 6.75 -7.58
N GLU A 132 -50.30 5.46 -7.26
CA GLU A 132 -51.60 4.76 -7.16
C GLU A 132 -52.48 5.31 -6.03
N GLY A 133 -51.90 5.62 -4.86
CA GLY A 133 -52.65 6.21 -3.74
C GLY A 133 -53.12 7.65 -3.99
N ARG A 134 -52.65 8.31 -5.06
CA ARG A 134 -53.06 9.67 -5.45
C ARG A 134 -54.10 9.67 -6.57
N ALA A 135 -54.50 8.53 -7.14
CA ALA A 135 -55.64 8.47 -8.05
C ALA A 135 -56.94 8.65 -7.22
N PRO A 136 -57.61 9.82 -7.27
CA PRO A 136 -58.87 9.97 -6.57
C PRO A 136 -59.93 9.19 -7.35
N ASN A 137 -60.70 8.38 -6.62
CA ASN A 137 -61.93 7.73 -7.07
C ASN A 137 -62.67 8.62 -8.09
N GLN A 138 -62.65 8.22 -9.36
CA GLN A 138 -63.69 8.57 -10.33
C GLN A 138 -64.66 7.40 -10.45
#